data_AF-A0AA38LRJ1-F1
#
_entry.id   AF-A0AA38LRJ1-F1
#
_cell.length_a   1.000
_cell.length_b   1.000
_cell.length_c   1.000
_cell.angle_alpha   90.00
_cell.angle_beta   90.00
_cell.angle_gamma   90.00
#
_symmetry.space_group_name_H-M   'P 1'
#
loop_
_entity.id
_entity.type
_entity.pdbx_description
1 polymer ?
#
loop_
_entity_poly.entity_id
_entity_poly.type
_entity_poly.pdbx_seq_one_letter_code
_entity_poly.pdbx_strand_id
1 'polypeptide(L)'
;TVVTIIIKMSGEHIMEQSNIKLKKGFGLFRQQFVELMKKNALLSWRNKPAMFLQLFSSFFFVFLIFLAQQAINSRFSDTTSFDNIFEPKNQAVEGIPKCEDGYFIKTPCYDFLWSGSDSPVINGIVANIMANNPGRAIPSSK
;
A
#
# COMPACT_ATOMS: atom_id res chain seq x y z
N THR A 1 -11.57 33.11 13.69
CA THR A 1 -12.49 34.07 14.36
C THR A 1 -13.62 33.38 15.10
N VAL A 2 -14.42 32.52 14.45
CA VAL A 2 -15.55 31.81 15.09
C VAL A 2 -15.13 30.91 16.26
N VAL A 3 -14.01 30.20 16.15
CA VAL A 3 -13.49 29.33 17.23
C VAL A 3 -13.05 30.13 18.46
N THR A 4 -12.46 31.31 18.27
CA THR A 4 -12.07 32.20 19.37
C THR A 4 -13.30 32.76 20.08
N ILE A 5 -14.37 33.06 19.33
CA ILE A 5 -15.65 33.52 19.88
C ILE A 5 -16.32 32.39 20.68
N ILE A 6 -16.33 31.15 20.17
CA ILE A 6 -16.88 29.99 20.91
C ILE A 6 -16.08 29.72 22.20
N ILE A 7 -14.76 29.87 22.17
CA ILE A 7 -13.91 29.71 23.37
C ILE A 7 -14.14 30.86 24.37
N LYS A 8 -14.29 32.10 23.89
CA LYS A 8 -14.59 33.29 24.72
C LYS A 8 -15.97 33.16 25.37
N MET A 9 -16.99 32.79 24.59
CA MET A 9 -18.35 32.52 25.07
C MET A 9 -18.40 31.32 26.02
N SER A 10 -17.63 30.26 25.76
CA SER A 10 -17.50 29.13 26.70
C SER A 10 -16.81 29.54 27.99
N GLY A 11 -15.85 30.48 27.96
CA GLY A 11 -15.22 31.05 29.14
C GLY A 11 -16.16 31.91 29.98
N GLU A 12 -17.02 32.71 29.34
CA GLU A 12 -18.07 33.49 30.01
C GLU A 12 -19.16 32.57 30.60
N HIS A 13 -19.54 31.51 29.90
CA HIS A 13 -20.53 30.54 30.39
C HIS A 13 -20.02 29.70 31.58
N ILE A 14 -18.71 29.51 31.71
CA ILE A 14 -18.07 28.84 32.87
C ILE A 14 -18.07 29.77 34.08
N MET A 15 -17.99 31.09 33.89
CA MET A 15 -18.12 32.07 34.98
C MET A 15 -19.59 32.20 35.45
N GLU A 16 -20.56 32.03 34.55
CA GLU A 16 -22.00 31.93 34.88
C GLU A 16 -22.35 30.64 35.66
N GLN A 17 -21.58 29.56 35.46
CA GLN A 17 -21.75 28.26 36.16
C GLN A 17 -21.28 28.29 37.63
N SER A 18 -20.80 29.43 38.15
CA SER A 18 -20.49 29.59 39.57
C SER A 18 -21.74 29.70 40.47
N ASN A 19 -22.95 29.72 39.90
CA ASN A 19 -24.24 29.80 40.62
C ASN A 19 -25.08 28.49 40.56
N ILE A 20 -24.43 27.31 40.54
CA ILE A 20 -25.16 26.03 40.45
C ILE A 20 -25.40 25.45 41.85
N LYS A 21 -26.67 25.18 42.18
CA LYS A 21 -27.04 24.42 43.39
C LYS A 21 -26.48 23.00 43.30
N LEU A 22 -25.53 22.68 44.19
CA LEU A 22 -24.93 21.34 44.30
C LEU A 22 -26.00 20.32 44.69
N LYS A 23 -26.16 19.27 43.88
CA LYS A 23 -27.00 18.11 44.22
C LYS A 23 -26.32 17.29 45.34
N LYS A 24 -27.05 16.46 46.08
CA LYS A 24 -26.49 15.55 47.09
C LYS A 24 -26.48 14.10 46.59
N GLY A 25 -25.59 13.26 47.13
CA GLY A 25 -25.53 11.82 46.83
C GLY A 25 -25.17 11.51 45.37
N PHE A 26 -25.85 10.54 44.75
CA PHE A 26 -25.58 10.10 43.37
C PHE A 26 -25.77 11.21 42.31
N GLY A 27 -26.64 12.19 42.59
CA GLY A 27 -26.80 13.37 41.75
C GLY A 27 -25.56 14.26 41.70
N LEU A 28 -24.80 14.31 42.81
CA LEU A 28 -23.51 15.03 42.87
C LEU A 28 -22.45 14.31 42.05
N PHE A 29 -22.38 12.98 42.16
CA PHE A 29 -21.43 12.17 41.39
C PHE A 29 -21.61 12.37 39.88
N ARG A 30 -22.86 12.31 39.38
CA ARG A 30 -23.15 12.55 37.96
C ARG A 30 -22.80 13.98 37.54
N GLN A 31 -23.07 14.96 38.40
CA GLN A 31 -22.74 16.36 38.13
C GLN A 31 -21.23 16.54 38.01
N GLN A 32 -20.45 16.03 38.97
CA GLN A 32 -18.99 16.10 38.95
C GLN A 32 -18.37 15.34 37.78
N PHE A 33 -18.89 14.14 37.48
CA PHE A 33 -18.43 13.34 36.35
C PHE A 33 -18.61 14.07 35.01
N VAL A 34 -19.79 14.67 34.78
CA VAL A 34 -20.06 15.43 33.55
C VAL A 34 -19.18 16.67 33.45
N GLU A 35 -18.99 17.41 34.54
CA GLU A 35 -18.12 18.60 34.53
C GLU A 35 -16.64 18.24 34.30
N LEU A 36 -16.16 17.15 34.89
CA LEU A 36 -14.82 16.62 34.63
C LEU A 36 -14.67 16.17 33.16
N MET A 37 -15.67 15.48 32.61
CA MET A 37 -15.64 15.03 31.22
C MET A 37 -15.67 16.21 30.24
N LYS A 38 -16.49 17.24 30.48
CA LYS A 38 -16.48 18.47 29.67
C LYS A 38 -15.12 19.16 29.72
N LYS A 39 -14.53 19.31 30.91
CA LYS A 39 -13.23 19.96 31.06
C LYS A 39 -12.11 19.18 30.35
N ASN A 40 -12.08 17.86 30.50
CA ASN A 40 -11.11 17.00 29.81
C ASN A 40 -11.34 16.95 28.29
N ALA A 41 -12.59 16.90 27.82
CA ALA A 41 -12.91 16.94 26.41
C ALA A 41 -12.50 18.28 25.77
N LEU A 42 -12.74 19.41 26.44
CA LEU A 42 -12.35 20.73 25.96
C LEU A 42 -10.82 20.92 25.94
N LEU A 43 -10.12 20.38 26.94
CA LEU A 43 -8.66 20.33 26.96
C LEU A 43 -8.11 19.47 25.81
N SER A 44 -8.66 18.26 25.63
CA SER A 44 -8.28 17.36 24.54
C SER A 44 -8.59 17.96 23.16
N TRP A 45 -9.68 18.73 23.04
CA TRP A 45 -10.05 19.47 21.83
C TRP A 45 -9.08 20.59 21.47
N ARG A 46 -8.21 21.05 22.40
CA ARG A 46 -7.12 21.98 22.07
C ARG A 46 -5.92 21.26 21.44
N ASN A 47 -5.78 19.95 21.65
CA ASN A 47 -4.76 19.11 21.04
C ASN A 47 -5.35 18.17 19.97
N LYS A 48 -6.15 18.74 19.05
CA LYS A 48 -6.77 18.03 17.92
C LYS A 48 -5.81 17.18 17.07
N PRO A 49 -4.59 17.66 16.72
CA PRO A 49 -3.73 16.88 15.84
C PRO A 49 -3.28 15.57 16.51
N ALA A 50 -3.00 15.56 17.81
CA ALA A 50 -2.57 14.33 18.51
C ALA A 50 -3.67 13.28 18.55
N MET A 51 -4.92 13.68 18.83
CA MET A 51 -6.06 12.77 18.85
C MET A 51 -6.39 12.24 17.45
N PHE A 52 -6.31 13.08 16.43
CA PHE A 52 -6.53 12.66 15.04
C PHE A 52 -5.44 11.69 14.57
N LEU A 53 -4.17 12.00 14.84
CA LEU A 53 -3.06 11.11 14.47
C LEU A 53 -3.19 9.73 15.12
N GLN A 54 -3.60 9.67 16.39
CA GLN A 54 -3.70 8.40 17.09
C GLN A 54 -4.88 7.55 16.60
N LEU A 55 -6.05 8.14 16.35
CA LEU A 55 -7.19 7.39 15.79
C LEU A 55 -6.98 7.04 14.30
N PHE A 56 -6.50 8.01 13.52
CA PHE A 56 -6.33 7.84 12.08
C PHE A 56 -5.16 6.93 11.72
N SER A 57 -4.16 6.80 12.61
CA SER A 57 -3.01 5.91 12.38
C SER A 57 -3.44 4.46 12.13
N SER A 58 -4.33 3.90 12.97
CA SER A 58 -4.80 2.52 12.78
C SER A 58 -5.53 2.35 11.45
N PHE A 59 -6.43 3.27 11.12
CA PHE A 59 -7.17 3.26 9.85
C PHE A 59 -6.24 3.39 8.64
N PHE A 60 -5.25 4.29 8.72
CA PHE A 60 -4.27 4.52 7.67
C PHE A 60 -3.44 3.26 7.40
N PHE A 61 -2.99 2.54 8.44
CA PHE A 61 -2.26 1.28 8.24
C PHE A 61 -3.09 0.20 7.56
N VAL A 62 -4.37 0.02 7.95
CA VAL A 62 -5.28 -0.92 7.28
C VAL A 62 -5.47 -0.55 5.80
N PHE A 63 -5.64 0.74 5.51
CA PHE A 63 -5.75 1.25 4.16
C PHE A 63 -4.49 0.99 3.32
N LEU A 64 -3.29 1.19 3.89
CA LEU A 64 -2.03 0.88 3.20
C LEU A 64 -1.88 -0.60 2.88
N ILE A 65 -2.26 -1.49 3.80
CA ILE A 65 -2.25 -2.95 3.55
C ILE A 65 -3.17 -3.30 2.38
N PHE A 66 -4.37 -2.70 2.35
CA PHE A 66 -5.31 -2.89 1.24
C PHE A 66 -4.75 -2.39 -0.10
N LEU A 67 -4.14 -1.20 -0.13
CA LEU A 67 -3.50 -0.68 -1.35
C LEU A 67 -2.36 -1.59 -1.84
N ALA A 68 -1.55 -2.13 -0.92
CA ALA A 68 -0.49 -3.07 -1.27
C ALA A 68 -1.06 -4.35 -1.90
N GLN A 69 -2.11 -4.93 -1.32
CA GLN A 69 -2.79 -6.09 -1.90
C GLN A 69 -3.37 -5.79 -3.28
N GLN A 70 -4.02 -4.63 -3.46
CA GLN A 70 -4.58 -4.24 -4.75
C GLN A 70 -3.50 -4.05 -5.82
N ALA A 71 -2.34 -3.48 -5.46
CA ALA A 71 -1.21 -3.32 -6.37
C ALA A 71 -0.59 -4.66 -6.77
N ILE A 72 -0.47 -5.61 -5.83
CA ILE A 72 -0.04 -6.98 -6.10
C ILE A 72 -1.03 -7.65 -7.06
N ASN A 73 -2.32 -7.63 -6.75
CA ASN A 73 -3.36 -8.26 -7.57
C ASN A 73 -3.41 -7.65 -8.98
N SER A 74 -3.25 -6.34 -9.13
CA SER A 74 -3.20 -5.68 -10.44
C SER A 74 -1.96 -6.06 -11.26
N ARG A 75 -0.84 -6.40 -10.60
CA ARG A 75 0.40 -6.79 -11.29
C ARG A 75 0.38 -8.25 -11.71
N PHE A 76 -0.29 -9.09 -10.93
CA PHE A 76 -0.34 -10.53 -11.14
C PHE A 76 -1.68 -11.02 -11.70
N SER A 77 -2.59 -10.12 -12.10
CA SER A 77 -3.87 -10.49 -12.73
C SER A 77 -3.70 -11.34 -13.98
N ASP A 78 -2.57 -11.16 -14.67
CA ASP A 78 -2.26 -11.85 -15.92
C ASP A 78 -1.34 -13.06 -15.71
N THR A 79 -0.91 -13.32 -14.47
CA THR A 79 0.02 -14.41 -14.15
C THR A 79 -0.58 -15.34 -13.11
N THR A 80 -0.65 -16.62 -13.42
CA THR A 80 -1.20 -17.64 -12.54
C THR A 80 -0.23 -18.10 -11.45
N SER A 81 0.89 -17.39 -11.25
CA SER A 81 1.96 -17.75 -10.30
C SER A 81 1.50 -17.86 -8.84
N PHE A 82 0.34 -17.29 -8.49
CA PHE A 82 -0.21 -17.32 -7.13
C PHE A 82 -1.54 -18.10 -7.02
N ASP A 83 -2.06 -18.62 -8.13
CA ASP A 83 -3.31 -19.37 -8.17
C ASP A 83 -3.04 -20.88 -8.26
N ASN A 84 -3.79 -21.66 -7.50
CA ASN A 84 -3.75 -23.11 -7.61
C ASN A 84 -4.54 -23.54 -8.86
N ILE A 85 -3.84 -23.65 -9.99
CA ILE A 85 -4.43 -24.16 -11.23
C ILE A 85 -4.38 -25.69 -11.23
N PHE A 86 -5.56 -26.34 -11.17
CA PHE A 86 -5.68 -27.79 -11.26
C PHE A 86 -5.56 -28.32 -12.70
N GLU A 87 -5.87 -27.48 -13.69
CA GLU A 87 -5.74 -27.80 -15.12
C GLU A 87 -5.05 -26.65 -15.87
N PRO A 88 -3.72 -26.69 -16.08
CA PRO A 88 -3.03 -25.66 -16.82
C PRO A 88 -3.42 -25.72 -18.30
N LYS A 89 -3.82 -24.58 -18.85
CA LYS A 89 -4.05 -24.45 -20.30
C LYS A 89 -2.70 -24.58 -21.02
N ASN A 90 -2.65 -25.39 -22.08
CA ASN A 90 -1.47 -25.49 -22.93
C ASN A 90 -1.16 -24.11 -23.55
N GLN A 91 -0.15 -23.43 -23.02
CA GLN A 91 0.35 -22.19 -23.58
C GLN A 91 1.39 -22.54 -24.65
N ALA A 92 1.17 -22.07 -25.88
CA ALA A 92 2.18 -22.19 -26.92
C ALA A 92 3.43 -21.44 -26.46
N VAL A 93 4.59 -22.11 -26.54
CA VAL A 93 5.86 -21.45 -26.26
C VAL A 93 6.10 -20.43 -27.37
N GLU A 94 6.00 -19.15 -27.04
CA GLU A 94 6.34 -18.07 -27.95
C GLU A 94 7.86 -18.03 -28.17
N GLY A 95 8.28 -17.48 -29.32
CA GLY A 95 9.70 -17.30 -29.62
C GLY A 95 10.38 -16.36 -28.63
N ILE A 96 11.70 -16.47 -28.51
CA ILE A 96 12.54 -15.61 -27.68
C ILE A 96 12.44 -14.16 -28.23
N PRO A 97 11.87 -13.21 -27.45
CA PRO A 97 11.69 -11.83 -27.91
C PRO A 97 13.04 -11.10 -28.01
N LYS A 98 13.06 -9.92 -28.63
CA LYS A 98 14.26 -9.07 -28.62
C LYS A 98 14.48 -8.51 -27.23
N CYS A 99 15.71 -8.54 -26.77
CA CYS A 99 16.04 -8.02 -25.46
C CYS A 99 15.86 -6.49 -25.40
N GLU A 100 15.95 -5.78 -26.54
CA GLU A 100 15.75 -4.32 -26.63
C GLU A 100 14.29 -3.88 -26.47
N ASP A 101 13.32 -4.78 -26.62
CA ASP A 101 11.90 -4.43 -26.51
C ASP A 101 11.46 -4.27 -25.03
N GLY A 102 12.33 -4.59 -24.07
CA GLY A 102 12.07 -4.39 -22.65
C GLY A 102 12.07 -2.92 -22.23
N TYR A 103 11.33 -2.57 -21.19
CA TYR A 103 11.32 -1.19 -20.66
C TYR A 103 12.57 -0.86 -19.81
N PHE A 104 13.22 -1.87 -19.24
CA PHE A 104 14.30 -1.72 -18.25
C PHE A 104 15.65 -2.29 -18.72
N ILE A 105 15.91 -2.25 -20.04
CA ILE A 105 17.11 -2.86 -20.64
C ILE A 105 18.36 -2.05 -20.27
N LYS A 106 19.48 -2.76 -20.04
CA LYS A 106 20.80 -2.15 -19.91
C LYS A 106 21.69 -2.65 -21.05
N THR A 107 22.44 -1.74 -21.67
CA THR A 107 23.35 -2.08 -22.77
C THR A 107 24.76 -2.41 -22.24
N PRO A 108 25.48 -3.38 -22.84
CA PRO A 108 25.06 -4.27 -23.93
C PRO A 108 24.01 -5.29 -23.46
N CYS A 109 23.03 -5.54 -24.33
CA CYS A 109 21.89 -6.41 -24.08
C CYS A 109 22.00 -7.63 -24.99
N TYR A 110 21.72 -8.80 -24.42
CA TYR A 110 21.86 -10.09 -25.06
C TYR A 110 20.52 -10.84 -25.06
N ASP A 111 20.14 -11.37 -26.22
CA ASP A 111 18.94 -12.17 -26.46
C ASP A 111 19.12 -13.60 -25.97
N PHE A 112 20.30 -14.18 -26.20
CA PHE A 112 20.60 -15.58 -25.87
C PHE A 112 22.01 -15.74 -25.29
N LEU A 113 22.09 -15.96 -23.98
CA LEU A 113 23.36 -16.12 -23.27
C LEU A 113 23.57 -17.57 -22.84
N TRP A 114 24.76 -18.11 -23.13
CA TRP A 114 25.17 -19.42 -22.65
C TRP A 114 26.68 -19.48 -22.46
N SER A 115 27.16 -20.38 -21.59
CA SER A 115 28.56 -20.41 -21.14
C SER A 115 29.53 -21.12 -22.08
N GLY A 116 29.08 -21.61 -23.24
CA GLY A 116 29.91 -22.47 -24.08
C GLY A 116 29.97 -23.92 -23.59
N SER A 117 30.34 -24.84 -24.48
CA SER A 117 30.62 -26.24 -24.16
C SER A 117 31.51 -26.85 -25.24
N ASP A 118 32.41 -27.76 -24.85
CA ASP A 118 33.21 -28.54 -25.78
C ASP A 118 32.38 -29.60 -26.54
N SER A 119 31.13 -29.83 -26.12
CA SER A 119 30.23 -30.79 -26.76
C SER A 119 29.71 -30.27 -28.11
N PRO A 120 29.99 -30.95 -29.23
CA PRO A 120 29.46 -30.56 -30.54
C PRO A 120 27.93 -30.65 -30.59
N VAL A 121 27.33 -31.53 -29.77
CA VAL A 121 25.87 -31.68 -29.68
C VAL A 121 25.26 -30.43 -29.06
N ILE A 122 25.81 -29.93 -27.95
CA ILE A 122 25.30 -28.72 -27.29
C ILE A 122 25.46 -27.50 -28.20
N ASN A 123 26.62 -27.38 -28.86
CA ASN A 123 26.84 -26.34 -29.86
C ASN A 123 25.80 -26.38 -30.99
N GLY A 124 25.49 -27.57 -31.49
CA GLY A 124 24.47 -27.76 -32.53
C GLY A 124 23.06 -27.41 -32.04
N ILE A 125 22.72 -27.76 -30.80
CA ILE A 125 21.42 -27.40 -30.20
C ILE A 125 21.29 -25.88 -30.09
N VAL A 126 22.30 -25.20 -29.54
CA VAL A 126 22.28 -23.74 -29.40
C VAL A 126 22.18 -23.05 -30.76
N ALA A 127 22.99 -23.48 -31.73
CA ALA A 127 22.93 -22.93 -33.09
C ALA A 127 21.54 -23.12 -33.72
N ASN A 128 20.91 -24.28 -33.53
CA ASN A 128 19.57 -24.55 -34.04
C ASN A 128 18.49 -23.72 -33.32
N ILE A 129 18.61 -23.50 -32.01
CA ILE A 129 17.70 -22.62 -31.26
C ILE A 129 17.79 -21.20 -31.80
N MET A 130 19.00 -20.67 -31.96
CA MET A 130 19.22 -19.31 -32.47
C MET A 130 18.74 -19.15 -33.91
N ALA A 131 18.98 -20.14 -34.77
CA ALA A 131 18.59 -20.09 -36.18
C ALA A 131 17.07 -20.26 -36.40
N ASN A 132 16.41 -21.08 -35.59
CA ASN A 132 15.00 -21.44 -35.76
C ASN A 132 14.08 -20.76 -34.73
N ASN A 133 14.54 -19.68 -34.09
CA ASN A 133 13.70 -18.91 -33.19
C ASN A 133 12.48 -18.33 -33.95
N PRO A 134 11.23 -18.61 -33.52
CA PRO A 134 10.04 -18.14 -34.22
C PRO A 134 10.02 -16.61 -34.36
N GLY A 135 9.72 -16.14 -35.57
CA GLY A 135 9.59 -14.71 -35.88
C GLY A 135 10.91 -13.99 -36.21
N ARG A 136 12.07 -14.48 -35.73
CA ARG A 136 13.40 -13.96 -36.11
C ARG A 136 14.52 -14.92 -35.69
N ALA A 137 15.57 -15.04 -36.51
CA ALA A 137 16.82 -15.66 -36.05
C ALA A 137 17.53 -14.74 -35.05
N ILE A 138 18.20 -15.34 -34.05
CA ILE A 138 18.99 -14.64 -33.03
C ILE A 138 20.44 -14.50 -33.52
N PRO A 139 20.97 -13.28 -33.69
CA PRO A 139 22.36 -13.08 -34.09
C PRO A 139 23.34 -13.55 -33.03
N SER A 140 24.50 -14.09 -33.40
CA SER A 140 25.55 -14.51 -32.45
C SER A 140 26.16 -13.37 -31.63
N SER A 141 25.97 -12.12 -32.05
CA SER A 141 26.39 -10.91 -31.33
C SER A 141 25.38 -10.43 -30.28
N LYS A 142 24.24 -11.12 -30.15
CA LYS A 142 23.09 -10.77 -29.31
C LYS A 142 22.65 -11.98 -28.51
#